data_AF-A0A7L1IFD4-F1
#
_entry.id   AF-A0A7L1IFD4-F1
#
_cell.length_a   1.000
_cell.length_b   1.000
_cell.length_c   1.000
_cell.angle_alpha   90.00
_cell.angle_beta   90.00
_cell.angle_gamma   90.00
#
_symmetry.space_group_name_H-M   'P 1'
#
loop_
_entity.id
_entity.type
_entity.pdbx_description
1 polymer ?
#
loop_
_entity_poly.entity_id
_entity_poly.type
_entity_poly.pdbx_seq_one_letter_code
_entity_poly.pdbx_strand_id
1 'polypeptide(L)'
;MTAIPALLLCSCLGLLLRPGGGQPFLRLRPSPSDNLPVKDIVEHPDPEYDPKEQDLDERTLRKKLGSHFDPGFMAVAVPGPANASGAEAAAGRGAYTYCPVLYTWKDLGVRFWPRYIKEGNCLAEKSCSLPEGMFCKPVKSVTKTFLRWHCQGWSSQKYCTWIPVQYPLIAECKCSC
;
A
#
# COMPACT_ATOMS: atom_id res chain seq x y z
N MET A 1 -56.54 41.87 -4.17
CA MET A 1 -55.38 42.57 -3.57
C MET A 1 -55.42 42.18 -2.10
N THR A 2 -54.63 41.26 -1.56
CA THR A 2 -53.17 41.07 -1.60
C THR A 2 -52.86 39.61 -1.21
N ALA A 3 -52.04 38.90 -1.99
CA ALA A 3 -51.60 37.53 -1.71
C ALA A 3 -50.10 37.41 -1.94
N ILE A 4 -49.31 37.93 -1.00
CA ILE A 4 -47.86 37.75 -0.89
C ILE A 4 -47.61 37.76 0.62
N PRO A 5 -47.33 36.63 1.28
CA PRO A 5 -45.97 36.07 1.25
C PRO A 5 -45.91 34.55 1.58
N ALA A 6 -45.72 33.68 0.59
CA ALA A 6 -45.47 32.25 0.86
C ALA A 6 -44.25 31.68 0.13
N LEU A 7 -43.51 32.49 -0.64
CA LEU A 7 -42.40 32.03 -1.46
C LEU A 7 -41.00 32.35 -0.91
N LEU A 8 -40.89 33.07 0.21
CA LEU A 8 -39.59 33.51 0.75
C LEU A 8 -38.98 32.60 1.82
N LEU A 9 -39.67 31.55 2.28
CA LEU A 9 -39.13 30.64 3.29
C LEU A 9 -38.50 29.35 2.73
N CYS A 10 -38.63 29.07 1.42
CA CYS A 10 -38.11 27.84 0.82
C CYS A 10 -36.71 28.01 0.17
N SER A 11 -36.22 29.24 0.00
CA SER A 11 -34.91 29.52 -0.59
C SER A 11 -33.74 29.40 0.41
N CYS A 12 -34.00 29.44 1.71
CA CYS A 12 -32.97 29.42 2.75
C CYS A 12 -32.44 28.02 3.11
N LEU A 13 -33.14 26.93 2.75
CA LEU A 13 -32.64 25.56 3.00
C LEU A 13 -31.80 24.99 1.86
N GLY A 14 -31.85 25.56 0.65
CA GLY A 14 -31.12 25.06 -0.52
C GLY A 14 -29.67 25.53 -0.62
N LEU A 15 -29.27 26.57 0.12
CA LEU A 15 -27.96 27.22 -0.02
C LEU A 15 -26.87 26.72 0.96
N LEU A 16 -27.20 25.81 1.89
CA LEU A 16 -26.25 25.31 2.89
C LEU A 16 -25.65 23.93 2.59
N LEU A 17 -26.04 23.26 1.51
CA LEU A 17 -25.36 22.04 1.04
C LEU A 17 -24.63 22.28 -0.29
N ARG A 18 -23.56 23.08 -0.22
CA ARG A 18 -22.44 22.91 -1.16
C ARG A 18 -21.56 21.78 -0.61
N PRO A 19 -21.44 20.61 -1.27
CA PRO A 19 -20.39 19.65 -0.97
C PRO A 19 -19.08 20.15 -1.59
N GLY A 20 -18.58 21.28 -1.09
CA GLY A 20 -17.22 21.74 -1.30
C GLY A 20 -16.38 21.26 -0.12
N GLY A 21 -16.09 19.97 -0.06
CA GLY A 21 -15.30 19.34 1.00
C GLY A 21 -13.84 19.77 0.98
N GLY A 22 -13.56 21.00 1.37
CA GLY A 22 -12.23 21.42 1.80
C GLY A 22 -11.90 20.74 3.13
N GLN A 23 -10.71 20.17 3.23
CA GLN A 23 -10.24 19.50 4.45
C GLN A 23 -10.33 20.42 5.68
N PRO A 24 -10.57 19.88 6.89
CA PRO A 24 -10.68 20.67 8.10
C PRO A 24 -9.45 21.58 8.29
N PHE A 25 -9.71 22.85 8.58
CA PHE A 25 -8.72 23.94 8.65
C PHE A 25 -7.59 23.72 9.69
N LEU A 26 -7.75 22.76 10.62
CA LEU A 26 -6.73 22.40 11.62
C LEU A 26 -6.06 21.07 11.28
N ARG A 27 -5.08 21.09 10.37
CA ARG A 27 -4.21 19.94 10.07
C ARG A 27 -3.08 19.82 11.11
N LEU A 28 -3.42 19.33 12.30
CA LEU A 28 -2.46 19.04 13.39
C LEU A 28 -1.58 17.81 13.12
N ARG A 29 -1.94 16.99 12.12
CA ARG A 29 -1.17 15.82 11.69
C ARG A 29 -0.90 15.90 10.18
N PRO A 30 0.26 15.42 9.71
CA PRO A 30 0.53 15.32 8.28
C PRO A 30 -0.47 14.37 7.63
N SER A 31 -0.85 14.67 6.39
CA SER A 31 -1.63 13.74 5.57
C SER A 31 -0.71 12.66 5.01
N PRO A 32 -1.11 11.38 5.02
CA PRO A 32 -0.32 10.32 4.42
C PRO A 32 -0.19 10.54 2.91
N SER A 33 0.86 9.97 2.34
CA SER A 33 1.14 10.03 0.91
C SER A 33 0.80 8.70 0.25
N ASP A 34 0.24 8.77 -0.96
CA ASP A 34 -0.06 7.58 -1.78
C ASP A 34 1.10 7.23 -2.75
N ASN A 35 2.30 7.75 -2.50
CA ASN A 35 3.48 7.45 -3.32
C ASN A 35 3.90 5.98 -3.15
N LEU A 36 4.10 5.30 -4.29
CA LEU A 36 4.53 3.91 -4.37
C LEU A 36 5.86 3.81 -5.11
N PRO A 37 6.70 2.78 -4.84
CA PRO A 37 6.53 1.73 -3.83
C PRO A 37 6.71 2.25 -2.39
N VAL A 38 6.16 1.52 -1.43
CA VAL A 38 6.32 1.84 0.00
C VAL A 38 7.78 1.62 0.40
N LYS A 39 8.38 2.65 1.00
CA LYS A 39 9.74 2.56 1.55
C LYS A 39 9.75 1.69 2.81
N ASP A 40 10.85 0.98 3.02
CA ASP A 40 11.02 0.19 4.23
C ASP A 40 11.04 1.08 5.47
N ILE A 41 10.38 0.60 6.51
CA ILE A 41 10.35 1.28 7.79
C ILE A 41 11.73 1.12 8.42
N VAL A 42 12.34 2.24 8.82
CA VAL A 42 13.58 2.21 9.60
C VAL A 42 13.23 1.72 11.00
N GLU A 43 13.55 0.46 11.24
CA GLU A 43 13.29 -0.22 12.48
C GLU A 43 14.31 0.16 13.56
N HIS A 44 13.85 0.26 14.81
CA HIS A 44 14.77 0.46 15.94
C HIS A 44 15.70 -0.77 16.08
N PRO A 45 17.03 -0.56 16.25
CA PRO A 45 18.02 -1.64 16.16
C PRO A 45 18.06 -2.58 17.38
N ASP A 46 17.36 -2.25 18.46
CA ASP A 46 17.35 -3.07 19.68
C ASP A 46 16.53 -4.37 19.45
N PRO A 47 17.14 -5.57 19.66
CA PRO A 47 16.47 -6.86 19.53
C PRO A 47 15.33 -7.08 20.53
N GLU A 48 15.23 -6.29 21.60
CA GLU A 48 14.12 -6.39 22.57
C GLU A 48 12.74 -6.19 21.90
N TYR A 49 12.68 -5.44 20.80
CA TYR A 49 11.45 -5.18 20.05
C TYR A 49 11.12 -6.25 19.00
N ASP A 50 11.96 -7.28 18.86
CA ASP A 50 11.72 -8.38 17.94
C ASP A 50 10.83 -9.47 18.58
N PRO A 51 9.98 -10.15 17.79
CA PRO A 51 9.20 -11.26 18.29
C PRO A 51 10.12 -12.42 18.70
N LYS A 52 9.77 -13.09 19.81
CA LYS A 52 10.47 -14.29 20.28
C LYS A 52 10.01 -15.52 19.49
N GLU A 53 10.76 -16.62 19.55
CA GLU A 53 10.40 -17.87 18.86
C GLU A 53 9.00 -18.38 19.23
N GLN A 54 8.62 -18.26 20.50
CA GLN A 54 7.28 -18.63 21.00
C GLN A 54 6.14 -17.82 20.35
N ASP A 55 6.42 -16.60 19.91
CA ASP A 55 5.45 -15.69 19.28
C ASP A 55 5.39 -15.89 17.74
N LEU A 56 6.27 -16.74 17.20
CA LEU A 56 6.43 -17.03 15.78
C LEU A 56 5.82 -18.39 15.37
N ASP A 57 4.84 -18.87 16.13
CA ASP A 57 4.10 -20.10 15.78
C ASP A 57 3.31 -19.91 14.46
N GLU A 58 3.77 -20.56 13.39
CA GLU A 58 3.19 -20.42 12.05
C GLU A 58 1.70 -20.76 12.04
N ARG A 59 1.27 -21.77 12.81
CA ARG A 59 -0.13 -22.22 12.84
C ARG A 59 -1.04 -21.14 13.40
N THR A 60 -0.64 -20.50 14.49
CA THR A 60 -1.37 -19.40 15.13
C THR A 60 -1.41 -18.17 14.23
N LEU A 61 -0.29 -17.79 13.63
CA LEU A 61 -0.21 -16.64 12.73
C LEU A 61 -1.01 -16.85 11.44
N ARG A 62 -0.98 -18.07 10.89
CA ARG A 62 -1.82 -18.46 9.75
C ARG A 62 -3.30 -18.35 10.07
N LYS A 63 -3.71 -18.86 11.24
CA LYS A 63 -5.10 -18.75 11.70
C LYS A 63 -5.52 -17.29 11.89
N LYS A 64 -4.62 -16.45 12.40
CA LYS A 64 -4.87 -15.01 12.62
C LYS A 64 -4.98 -14.22 11.32
N LEU A 65 -4.16 -14.56 10.32
CA LEU A 65 -4.23 -13.95 9.00
C LEU A 65 -5.44 -14.44 8.19
N GLY A 66 -5.85 -15.69 8.40
CA GLY A 66 -7.04 -16.27 7.82
C GLY A 66 -6.99 -16.30 6.29
N SER A 67 -8.06 -15.84 5.65
CA SER A 67 -8.22 -15.83 4.19
C SER A 67 -7.35 -14.80 3.46
N HIS A 68 -6.66 -13.92 4.18
CA HIS A 68 -5.78 -12.92 3.57
C HIS A 68 -4.43 -13.50 3.11
N PHE A 69 -4.11 -14.73 3.52
CA PHE A 69 -2.89 -15.37 3.07
C PHE A 69 -2.99 -15.75 1.59
N ASP A 70 -2.10 -15.17 0.78
CA ASP A 70 -2.02 -15.41 -0.65
C ASP A 70 -0.64 -15.98 -1.02
N PRO A 71 -0.53 -17.30 -1.31
CA PRO A 71 0.74 -17.94 -1.62
C PRO A 71 1.38 -17.43 -2.92
N GLY A 72 0.61 -16.76 -3.80
CA GLY A 72 1.14 -16.15 -5.01
C GLY A 72 1.96 -14.88 -4.75
N PHE A 73 1.66 -14.19 -3.64
CA PHE A 73 2.25 -12.90 -3.25
C PHE A 73 2.98 -12.91 -1.91
N MET A 74 2.88 -14.00 -1.13
CA MET A 74 3.42 -14.09 0.22
C MET A 74 4.11 -15.43 0.45
N ALA A 75 5.24 -15.41 1.13
CA ALA A 75 5.97 -16.61 1.53
C ALA A 75 6.54 -16.47 2.95
N VAL A 76 6.52 -17.57 3.69
CA VAL A 76 7.12 -17.64 5.04
C VAL A 76 8.62 -17.92 4.94
N ALA A 77 9.02 -18.77 4.00
CA ALA A 77 10.41 -19.10 3.69
C ALA A 77 10.89 -18.36 2.43
N VAL A 78 12.22 -18.30 2.26
CA VAL A 78 12.84 -17.69 1.07
C VAL A 78 12.28 -18.37 -0.18
N PRO A 79 11.63 -17.62 -1.08
CA PRO A 79 11.13 -18.16 -2.33
C PRO A 79 12.32 -18.51 -3.23
N GLY A 80 12.33 -19.72 -3.79
CA GLY A 80 13.41 -20.15 -4.68
C GLY A 80 13.52 -19.26 -5.93
N PRO A 81 14.66 -19.23 -6.63
CA PRO A 81 14.93 -18.36 -7.79
C PRO A 81 14.05 -18.65 -9.03
N ALA A 82 13.05 -19.53 -8.93
CA ALA A 82 12.36 -20.12 -10.06
C ALA A 82 11.33 -19.23 -10.77
N ASN A 83 11.01 -18.01 -10.29
CA ASN A 83 9.96 -17.18 -10.92
C ASN A 83 10.18 -15.66 -10.73
N ALA A 84 11.40 -15.17 -10.97
CA ALA A 84 11.75 -13.75 -10.82
C ALA A 84 11.43 -12.87 -12.04
N SER A 85 10.74 -13.38 -13.08
CA SER A 85 10.53 -12.60 -14.29
C SER A 85 9.26 -13.03 -15.03
N GLY A 86 8.11 -12.70 -14.45
CA GLY A 86 6.83 -12.67 -15.15
C GLY A 86 6.65 -11.37 -15.95
N ALA A 87 7.68 -10.95 -16.68
CA ALA A 87 7.61 -9.82 -17.59
C ALA A 87 7.98 -10.31 -18.99
N GLU A 88 7.03 -10.98 -19.65
CA GLU A 88 7.09 -11.18 -21.08
C GLU A 88 6.96 -9.80 -21.75
N ALA A 89 8.11 -9.21 -22.10
CA ALA A 89 8.16 -8.04 -22.94
C ALA A 89 7.68 -8.43 -24.35
N ALA A 90 6.39 -8.24 -24.61
CA ALA A 90 5.82 -8.38 -25.94
C ALA A 90 6.42 -7.29 -26.86
N ALA A 91 7.48 -7.65 -27.58
CA ALA A 91 8.16 -6.78 -28.54
C ALA A 91 7.33 -6.62 -29.82
N GLY A 92 6.31 -5.76 -29.76
CA GLY A 92 5.57 -5.25 -30.91
C GLY A 92 5.69 -3.72 -31.03
N ARG A 93 5.16 -3.13 -32.10
CA ARG A 93 5.20 -1.67 -32.36
C ARG A 93 4.57 -0.80 -31.25
N GLY A 94 3.82 -1.40 -30.33
CA GLY A 94 3.28 -0.76 -29.10
C GLY A 94 4.12 -0.96 -27.84
N ALA A 95 5.32 -1.55 -27.92
CA ALA A 95 6.17 -1.84 -26.78
C ALA A 95 6.83 -0.60 -26.15
N TYR A 96 6.89 0.53 -26.86
CA TYR A 96 7.59 1.73 -26.39
C TYR A 96 6.81 2.48 -25.30
N THR A 97 5.47 2.48 -25.36
CA THR A 97 4.59 3.13 -24.37
C THR A 97 4.04 2.15 -23.32
N TYR A 98 4.25 0.85 -23.51
CA TYR A 98 3.81 -0.19 -22.59
C TYR A 98 4.75 -0.30 -21.39
N CYS A 99 4.19 -0.20 -20.19
CA CYS A 99 4.92 -0.26 -18.93
C CYS A 99 4.58 -1.57 -18.19
N PRO A 100 5.39 -2.64 -18.32
CA PRO A 100 5.17 -3.86 -17.56
C PRO A 100 5.46 -3.66 -16.07
N VAL A 101 4.77 -4.44 -15.23
CA VAL A 101 5.08 -4.57 -13.80
C VAL A 101 6.08 -5.72 -13.64
N LEU A 102 7.24 -5.45 -13.06
CA LEU A 102 8.22 -6.46 -12.71
C LEU A 102 7.95 -6.94 -11.28
N TYR A 103 7.77 -8.25 -11.08
CA TYR A 103 7.56 -8.79 -9.76
C TYR A 103 8.86 -9.31 -9.15
N THR A 104 9.20 -8.81 -7.96
CA THR A 104 10.40 -9.19 -7.21
C THR A 104 10.03 -9.61 -5.80
N TRP A 105 10.71 -10.64 -5.29
CA TRP A 105 10.55 -11.04 -3.90
C TRP A 105 11.37 -10.11 -2.99
N LYS A 106 10.71 -9.57 -1.97
CA LYS A 106 11.28 -8.67 -0.98
C LYS A 106 11.14 -9.26 0.42
N ASP A 107 12.18 -9.08 1.22
CA ASP A 107 12.20 -9.43 2.64
C ASP A 107 11.80 -8.21 3.48
N LEU A 108 10.71 -8.34 4.25
CA LEU A 108 10.24 -7.29 5.17
C LEU A 108 10.85 -7.41 6.58
N GLY A 109 11.56 -8.51 6.87
CA GLY A 109 12.18 -8.78 8.16
C GLY A 109 11.28 -9.50 9.17
N VAL A 110 11.83 -9.74 10.36
CA VAL A 110 11.23 -10.61 11.41
C VAL A 110 9.99 -10.02 12.09
N ARG A 111 9.80 -8.70 12.00
CA ARG A 111 8.64 -8.00 12.57
C ARG A 111 7.40 -8.09 11.67
N PHE A 112 7.52 -8.74 10.51
CA PHE A 112 6.43 -8.96 9.57
C PHE A 112 6.19 -10.45 9.38
N TRP A 113 4.91 -10.82 9.27
CA TRP A 113 4.52 -12.16 8.95
C TRP A 113 3.35 -12.16 7.94
N PRO A 114 3.47 -12.87 6.80
CA PRO A 114 4.63 -13.61 6.30
C PRO A 114 5.81 -12.70 5.95
N ARG A 115 7.05 -13.18 6.14
CA ARG A 115 8.28 -12.38 6.02
C ARG A 115 8.58 -11.91 4.59
N TYR A 116 8.31 -12.75 3.61
CA TYR A 116 8.61 -12.47 2.21
C TYR A 116 7.36 -12.11 1.44
N ILE A 117 7.44 -11.04 0.65
CA ILE A 117 6.36 -10.58 -0.22
C ILE A 117 6.83 -10.47 -1.66
N LYS A 118 5.92 -10.69 -2.62
CA LYS A 118 6.17 -10.43 -4.04
C LYS A 118 5.66 -9.02 -4.35
N GLU A 119 6.56 -8.05 -4.36
CA GLU A 119 6.24 -6.67 -4.72
C GLU A 119 6.33 -6.47 -6.23
N GLY A 120 5.48 -5.60 -6.77
CA GLY A 120 5.59 -5.12 -8.14
C GLY A 120 6.44 -3.86 -8.20
N ASN A 121 7.23 -3.70 -9.26
CA ASN A 121 8.01 -2.51 -9.57
C ASN A 121 7.82 -2.10 -11.03
N CYS A 122 7.78 -0.79 -11.30
CA CYS A 122 7.68 -0.27 -12.67
C CYS A 122 9.08 -0.12 -13.27
N LEU A 123 9.28 -0.58 -14.50
CA LEU A 123 10.55 -0.40 -15.21
C LEU A 123 10.69 1.06 -15.65
N ALA A 124 11.49 1.85 -14.93
CA ALA A 124 11.67 3.29 -15.16
C ALA A 124 13.03 3.65 -15.79
N GLU A 125 13.79 2.68 -16.29
CA GLU A 125 15.15 2.91 -16.83
C GLU A 125 15.16 3.72 -18.14
N LYS A 126 14.06 3.71 -18.91
CA LYS A 126 13.96 4.37 -20.21
C LYS A 126 12.72 5.26 -20.28
N SER A 127 12.78 6.29 -21.12
CA SER A 127 11.61 7.08 -21.45
C SER A 127 10.58 6.22 -22.19
N CYS A 128 9.34 6.21 -21.73
CA CYS A 128 8.22 5.52 -22.38
C CYS A 128 7.49 6.40 -23.40
N SER A 129 7.97 7.63 -23.65
CA SER A 129 7.42 8.58 -24.62
C SER A 129 8.43 9.04 -25.68
N LEU A 130 7.89 9.46 -26.82
CA LEU A 130 8.60 10.18 -27.90
C LEU A 130 7.93 11.55 -28.09
N PRO A 131 8.63 12.69 -27.93
CA PRO A 131 10.03 12.82 -27.49
C PRO A 131 10.25 12.31 -26.07
N GLU A 132 11.51 12.12 -25.71
CA GLU A 132 11.89 11.61 -24.39
C GLU A 132 11.45 12.57 -23.26
N GLY A 133 10.95 12.02 -22.15
CA GLY A 133 10.58 12.83 -20.97
C GLY A 133 9.55 12.21 -20.01
N MET A 134 8.82 11.17 -20.42
CA MET A 134 7.88 10.45 -19.55
C MET A 134 8.48 9.12 -19.10
N PHE A 135 8.16 8.70 -17.87
CA PHE A 135 8.65 7.44 -17.29
C PHE A 135 7.48 6.58 -16.81
N CYS A 136 7.71 5.27 -16.72
CA CYS A 136 6.72 4.34 -16.18
C CYS A 136 6.53 4.59 -14.68
N LYS A 137 5.33 5.00 -14.29
CA LYS A 137 4.94 5.23 -12.89
C LYS A 137 3.81 4.29 -12.48
N PRO A 138 3.72 3.93 -11.20
CA PRO A 138 2.62 3.13 -10.68
C PRO A 138 1.31 3.93 -10.76
N VAL A 139 0.26 3.31 -11.31
CA VAL A 139 -1.08 3.93 -11.42
C VAL A 139 -2.11 3.22 -10.57
N LYS A 140 -1.93 1.93 -10.33
CA LYS A 140 -2.85 1.14 -9.52
C LYS A 140 -2.08 0.27 -8.55
N SER A 141 -2.60 0.19 -7.33
CA SER A 141 -2.14 -0.72 -6.30
C SER A 141 -3.27 -1.62 -5.81
N VAL A 142 -2.88 -2.79 -5.34
CA VAL A 142 -3.76 -3.74 -4.65
C VAL A 142 -3.24 -3.87 -3.23
N THR A 143 -4.12 -3.68 -2.25
CA THR A 143 -3.76 -3.85 -0.85
C THR A 143 -3.81 -5.33 -0.45
N LYS A 144 -2.77 -5.77 0.25
CA LYS A 144 -2.68 -7.08 0.87
C LYS A 144 -2.58 -6.92 2.38
N THR A 145 -3.25 -7.78 3.13
CA THR A 145 -3.19 -7.76 4.58
C THR A 145 -2.07 -8.68 5.05
N PHE A 146 -1.30 -8.23 6.01
CA PHE A 146 -0.24 -9.00 6.67
C PHE A 146 -0.25 -8.71 8.17
N LEU A 147 0.54 -9.47 8.93
CA LEU A 147 0.70 -9.26 10.37
C LEU A 147 1.97 -8.48 10.63
N ARG A 148 1.86 -7.44 11.45
CA ARG A 148 2.98 -6.65 11.95
C ARG A 148 3.13 -6.87 13.45
N TRP A 149 4.34 -7.15 13.90
CA TRP A 149 4.70 -7.16 15.31
C TRP A 149 4.76 -5.72 15.81
N HIS A 150 3.88 -5.40 16.74
CA HIS A 150 3.75 -4.07 17.28
C HIS A 150 3.82 -4.13 18.81
N CYS A 151 4.79 -3.41 19.37
CA CYS A 151 4.97 -3.24 20.80
C CYS A 151 4.44 -1.87 21.22
N GLN A 152 3.59 -1.86 22.25
CA GLN A 152 3.07 -0.64 22.86
C GLN A 152 3.38 -0.65 24.36
N GLY A 153 3.58 0.54 24.93
CA GLY A 153 3.88 0.72 26.35
C GLY A 153 5.21 1.41 26.61
N TRP A 154 5.41 1.82 27.86
CA TRP A 154 6.65 2.42 28.34
C TRP A 154 7.47 1.35 29.06
N SER A 155 8.77 1.26 28.77
CA SER A 155 9.83 0.38 29.33
C SER A 155 9.38 -0.89 30.06
N SER A 156 8.76 -0.76 31.22
CA SER A 156 8.45 -1.85 32.18
C SER A 156 7.10 -2.54 31.95
N GLN A 157 6.22 -1.97 31.11
CA GLN A 157 4.92 -2.55 30.72
C GLN A 157 4.79 -2.58 29.18
N LYS A 158 5.81 -3.09 28.49
CA LYS A 158 5.73 -3.34 27.06
C LYS A 158 4.88 -4.58 26.81
N TYR A 159 3.85 -4.44 26.01
CA TYR A 159 3.11 -5.58 25.46
C TYR A 159 3.25 -5.55 23.95
N CYS A 160 3.64 -6.69 23.39
CA CYS A 160 3.84 -6.84 21.97
C CYS A 160 2.83 -7.84 21.42
N THR A 161 2.22 -7.50 20.29
CA THR A 161 1.23 -8.35 19.65
C THR A 161 1.30 -8.23 18.13
N TRP A 162 0.86 -9.28 17.46
CA TRP A 162 0.63 -9.24 16.01
C TRP A 162 -0.64 -8.47 15.69
N ILE A 163 -0.55 -7.45 14.83
CA ILE A 163 -1.71 -6.68 14.36
C ILE A 163 -1.86 -6.81 12.84
N PRO A 164 -3.09 -6.89 12.30
CA PRO A 164 -3.30 -6.87 10.87
C PRO A 164 -3.07 -5.45 10.34
N VAL A 165 -2.35 -5.35 9.23
CA VAL A 165 -2.01 -4.08 8.57
C VAL A 165 -2.09 -4.26 7.05
N GLN A 166 -2.37 -3.17 6.35
CA GLN A 166 -2.58 -3.16 4.90
C GLN A 166 -1.32 -2.69 4.17
N TYR A 167 -0.81 -3.49 3.24
CA TYR A 167 0.33 -3.18 2.39
C TYR A 167 -0.14 -2.95 0.95
N PRO A 168 0.05 -1.76 0.37
CA PRO A 168 -0.24 -1.57 -1.05
C PRO A 168 0.89 -2.15 -1.91
N LEU A 169 0.56 -3.08 -2.80
CA LEU A 169 1.46 -3.63 -3.83
C LEU A 169 1.12 -3.03 -5.20
N ILE A 170 2.13 -2.68 -5.98
CA ILE A 170 1.93 -2.17 -7.35
C ILE A 170 1.32 -3.28 -8.22
N ALA A 171 0.22 -2.96 -8.89
CA ALA A 171 -0.52 -3.88 -9.74
C ALA A 171 -0.53 -3.46 -11.22
N GLU A 172 -0.44 -2.15 -11.50
CA GLU A 172 -0.40 -1.63 -12.88
C GLU A 172 0.51 -0.39 -12.97
N CYS A 173 1.27 -0.30 -14.06
CA CYS A 173 2.12 0.85 -14.39
C CYS A 173 1.61 1.53 -15.67
N LYS A 174 1.77 2.85 -15.77
CA LYS A 174 1.53 3.60 -17.02
C LYS A 174 2.62 4.64 -17.25
N CYS A 175 2.75 5.07 -18.49
CA CYS A 175 3.64 6.15 -18.87
C CYS A 175 3.08 7.50 -18.40
N SER A 176 3.85 8.24 -17.59
CA SER A 176 3.49 9.56 -17.06
C SER A 176 4.71 10.47 -16.95
N CYS A 177 4.49 11.79 -17.05
CA CYS A 177 5.44 12.81 -16.62
C CYS A 177 5.67 12.72 -15.11
#